data_AF-A0A2J6T608-F1
#
_entry.id   AF-A0A2J6T608-F1
#
_cell.length_a   1.000
_cell.length_b   1.000
_cell.length_c   1.000
_cell.angle_alpha   90.00
_cell.angle_beta   90.00
_cell.angle_gamma   90.00
#
_symmetry.space_group_name_H-M   'P 1'
#
loop_
_entity.id
_entity.type
_entity.pdbx_description
1 polymer ?
#
loop_
_entity_poly.entity_id
_entity_poly.type
_entity_poly.pdbx_seq_one_letter_code
_entity_poly.pdbx_strand_id
1 'polypeptide(L)'
;MLRGACSTAVKNLVSGINDNIAVQKNEQSQTTIIQKILSANTTDDGNFQTAKSKLVTIVNQGITIRQNNQKIAPSGNAAIAGLATVATAQKGELKLAQGLTGTPDIDNPNLSNLQTMFSGGIKQNQQNAKDVGFQFYFIVLC
;
A
#
# COMPACT_ATOMS: atom_id res chain seq x y z
N MET A 1 27.19 -21.02 20.28
CA MET A 1 26.79 -20.34 19.03
C MET A 1 25.31 -20.64 18.79
N LEU A 2 24.42 -19.74 19.21
CA LEU A 2 22.99 -19.90 18.97
C LEU A 2 22.69 -19.45 17.55
N ARG A 3 22.36 -20.41 16.68
CA ARG A 3 21.70 -20.14 15.39
C ARG A 3 20.38 -19.44 15.69
N GLY A 4 20.31 -18.13 15.47
CA GLY A 4 19.14 -17.33 15.80
C GLY A 4 18.01 -17.67 14.84
N ALA A 5 17.04 -18.48 15.28
CA ALA A 5 15.79 -18.64 14.55
C ALA A 5 15.19 -17.24 14.30
N CYS A 6 14.81 -16.95 13.04
CA CYS A 6 14.11 -15.72 12.67
C CYS A 6 12.99 -15.46 13.68
N SER A 7 13.09 -14.37 14.46
CA SER A 7 12.19 -14.14 15.58
C SER A 7 10.74 -14.05 15.08
N THR A 8 9.78 -14.46 15.92
CA THR A 8 8.35 -14.36 15.57
C THR A 8 7.97 -12.94 15.13
N ALA A 9 8.58 -11.92 15.72
CA ALA A 9 8.39 -10.52 15.32
C ALA A 9 8.81 -10.26 13.86
N VAL A 10 9.95 -10.81 13.42
CA VAL A 10 10.44 -10.68 12.03
C VAL A 10 9.49 -11.37 11.06
N LYS A 11 9.04 -12.59 11.36
CA LYS A 11 8.07 -13.31 10.53
C LYS A 11 6.74 -12.57 10.41
N ASN A 12 6.23 -12.07 11.53
CA ASN A 12 4.99 -11.28 11.56
C ASN A 12 5.13 -9.99 10.77
N LEU A 13 6.28 -9.32 10.85
CA LEU A 13 6.54 -8.10 10.08
C LEU A 13 6.59 -8.38 8.58
N VAL A 14 7.26 -9.44 8.13
CA VAL A 14 7.24 -9.84 6.71
C VAL A 14 5.83 -10.16 6.25
N SER A 15 5.06 -10.92 7.04
CA SER A 15 3.67 -11.24 6.72
C SER A 15 2.83 -9.99 6.55
N GLY A 16 2.86 -9.06 7.52
CA GLY A 16 2.09 -7.83 7.45
C GLY A 16 2.55 -6.89 6.31
N ILE A 17 3.82 -6.91 5.92
CA ILE A 17 4.30 -6.19 4.73
C ILE A 17 3.70 -6.81 3.46
N ASN A 18 3.66 -8.14 3.36
CA ASN A 18 3.03 -8.83 2.23
C ASN A 18 1.52 -8.56 2.17
N ASP A 19 0.84 -8.50 3.32
CA ASP A 19 -0.57 -8.11 3.38
C ASP A 19 -0.77 -6.67 2.88
N ASN A 20 0.16 -5.76 3.22
CA ASN A 20 0.09 -4.40 2.71
C ASN A 20 0.26 -4.33 1.18
N ILE A 21 1.16 -5.14 0.61
CA ILE A 21 1.33 -5.28 -0.85
C ILE A 21 0.05 -5.83 -1.49
N ALA A 22 -0.57 -6.84 -0.88
CA ALA A 22 -1.81 -7.41 -1.38
C ALA A 22 -2.95 -6.37 -1.42
N VAL A 23 -3.06 -5.54 -0.39
CA VAL A 23 -4.02 -4.43 -0.38
C VAL A 23 -3.69 -3.39 -1.46
N GLN A 24 -2.42 -3.04 -1.68
CA GLN A 24 -2.05 -2.11 -2.75
C GLN A 24 -2.39 -2.62 -4.15
N LYS A 25 -2.33 -3.94 -4.37
CA LYS A 25 -2.85 -4.55 -5.61
C LYS A 25 -4.37 -4.41 -5.75
N ASN A 26 -5.11 -4.47 -4.64
CA ASN A 26 -6.54 -4.19 -4.64
C ASN A 26 -6.83 -2.70 -4.93
N GLU A 27 -5.98 -1.78 -4.47
CA GLU A 27 -6.06 -0.35 -4.81
C GLU A 27 -5.90 -0.13 -6.32
N GLN A 28 -4.93 -0.79 -6.96
CA GLN A 28 -4.74 -0.75 -8.42
C GLN A 28 -5.93 -1.33 -9.19
N SER A 29 -6.46 -2.47 -8.72
CA SER A 29 -7.64 -3.10 -9.32
C SER A 29 -8.86 -2.17 -9.22
N GLN A 30 -9.10 -1.59 -8.05
CA GLN A 30 -10.23 -0.70 -7.82
C GLN A 30 -10.10 0.61 -8.61
N THR A 31 -8.90 1.14 -8.76
CA THR A 31 -8.62 2.32 -9.61
C THR A 31 -8.95 2.03 -11.07
N THR A 32 -8.59 0.84 -11.57
CA THR A 32 -8.97 0.40 -12.92
C THR A 32 -10.49 0.29 -13.09
N ILE A 33 -11.22 -0.15 -12.06
CA ILE A 33 -12.69 -0.18 -12.09
C ILE A 33 -13.28 1.22 -12.23
N ILE A 34 -12.77 2.20 -11.46
CA ILE A 34 -13.25 3.59 -11.55
C ILE A 34 -12.95 4.16 -12.94
N GLN A 35 -11.76 3.93 -13.49
CA GLN A 35 -11.43 4.37 -14.85
C GLN A 35 -12.41 3.81 -15.89
N LYS A 36 -12.80 2.53 -15.79
CA LYS A 36 -13.79 1.93 -16.69
C LYS A 36 -15.17 2.59 -16.56
N ILE A 37 -15.60 2.91 -15.34
CA ILE A 37 -16.88 3.61 -15.09
C ILE A 37 -16.87 4.98 -15.77
N LEU A 38 -15.78 5.74 -15.61
CA LEU A 38 -15.63 7.07 -16.22
C LEU A 38 -15.46 7.04 -17.74
N SER A 39 -15.08 5.89 -18.29
CA SER A 39 -14.92 5.69 -19.75
C SER A 39 -16.23 5.30 -20.44
N ALA A 40 -17.31 5.05 -19.69
CA ALA A 40 -18.61 4.75 -20.26
C ALA A 40 -19.24 6.02 -20.88
N ASN A 41 -20.01 5.85 -21.96
CA ASN A 41 -20.68 6.97 -22.67
C ASN A 41 -21.53 7.86 -21.75
N THR A 42 -22.05 7.30 -20.66
CA THR A 42 -22.68 8.00 -19.56
C THR A 42 -22.12 7.47 -18.26
N THR A 43 -21.46 8.33 -17.47
CA THR A 43 -21.02 7.95 -16.12
C THR A 43 -22.24 7.73 -15.24
N ASP A 44 -22.33 6.56 -14.64
CA ASP A 44 -23.35 6.26 -13.62
C ASP A 44 -22.82 6.73 -12.27
N ASP A 45 -23.39 7.84 -11.78
CA ASP A 45 -23.00 8.48 -10.53
C ASP A 45 -23.08 7.52 -9.33
N GLY A 46 -24.08 6.63 -9.28
CA GLY A 46 -24.23 5.67 -8.19
C GLY A 46 -23.12 4.63 -8.19
N ASN A 47 -22.79 4.10 -9.37
CA ASN A 47 -21.68 3.16 -9.54
C ASN A 47 -20.33 3.84 -9.25
N PHE A 48 -20.14 5.08 -9.69
CA PHE A 48 -18.94 5.86 -9.40
C PHE A 48 -18.76 6.08 -7.89
N GLN A 49 -19.77 6.58 -7.18
CA GLN A 49 -19.66 6.86 -5.74
C GLN A 49 -19.39 5.58 -4.93
N THR A 50 -20.04 4.47 -5.32
CA THR A 50 -19.78 3.15 -4.72
C THR A 50 -18.33 2.72 -4.94
N ALA A 51 -17.82 2.85 -6.17
CA ALA A 51 -16.46 2.48 -6.51
C ALA A 51 -15.41 3.36 -5.81
N LYS A 52 -15.68 4.67 -5.70
CA LYS A 52 -14.86 5.63 -4.94
C LYS A 52 -14.81 5.30 -3.46
N SER A 53 -15.96 5.04 -2.83
CA SER A 53 -16.04 4.66 -1.40
C SER A 53 -15.25 3.39 -1.12
N LYS A 54 -15.34 2.41 -2.02
CA LYS A 54 -14.54 1.18 -1.95
C LYS A 54 -13.05 1.45 -2.08
N LEU A 55 -12.61 2.32 -2.99
CA LEU A 55 -11.19 2.71 -3.10
C LEU A 55 -10.69 3.34 -1.81
N VAL A 56 -11.43 4.32 -1.24
CA VAL A 56 -11.07 4.98 0.02
C VAL A 56 -10.99 3.97 1.17
N THR A 57 -11.89 2.99 1.20
CA THR A 57 -11.86 1.91 2.21
C THR A 57 -10.59 1.07 2.08
N ILE A 58 -10.22 0.67 0.87
CA ILE A 58 -9.01 -0.14 0.62
C ILE A 58 -7.75 0.64 1.01
N VAL A 59 -7.66 1.93 0.66
CA VAL A 59 -6.52 2.79 1.06
C VAL A 59 -6.38 2.85 2.58
N ASN A 60 -7.49 3.00 3.31
CA ASN A 60 -7.47 3.00 4.78
C ASN A 60 -7.08 1.63 5.38
N GLN A 61 -7.46 0.53 4.75
CA GLN A 61 -6.98 -0.81 5.12
C GLN A 61 -5.46 -0.90 4.96
N GLY A 62 -4.92 -0.41 3.84
CA GLY A 62 -3.47 -0.37 3.59
C GLY A 62 -2.73 0.47 4.62
N ILE A 63 -3.28 1.62 5.01
CA ILE A 63 -2.74 2.45 6.08
C ILE A 63 -2.73 1.70 7.41
N THR A 64 -3.84 1.05 7.77
CA THR A 64 -3.98 0.31 9.04
C THR A 64 -2.97 -0.83 9.14
N ILE A 65 -2.81 -1.62 8.08
CA ILE A 65 -1.82 -2.70 8.03
C ILE A 65 -0.41 -2.14 8.22
N ARG A 66 -0.06 -1.09 7.48
CA ARG A 66 1.25 -0.44 7.61
C ARG A 66 1.47 0.15 9.02
N GLN A 67 0.44 0.68 9.67
CA GLN A 67 0.53 1.15 11.07
C GLN A 67 0.87 -0.02 12.01
N ASN A 68 0.23 -1.17 11.81
CA ASN A 68 0.52 -2.36 12.60
C ASN A 68 1.95 -2.86 12.34
N ASN A 69 2.41 -2.85 11.08
CA ASN A 69 3.80 -3.17 10.73
C ASN A 69 4.80 -2.27 11.47
N GLN A 70 4.54 -0.96 11.55
CA GLN A 70 5.40 -0.04 12.32
C GLN A 70 5.44 -0.36 13.81
N LYS A 71 4.32 -0.77 14.41
CA LYS A 71 4.25 -1.11 15.84
C LYS A 71 5.04 -2.37 16.18
N ILE A 72 5.05 -3.36 15.29
CA ILE A 72 5.71 -4.65 15.51
C ILE A 72 7.15 -4.69 14.98
N ALA A 73 7.59 -3.64 14.26
CA ALA A 73 8.94 -3.56 13.73
C ALA A 73 9.97 -3.50 14.88
N PRO A 74 10.91 -4.47 14.97
CA PRO A 74 11.96 -4.44 15.97
C PRO A 74 12.79 -3.16 15.85
N SER A 75 13.21 -2.59 16.98
CA SER A 75 14.09 -1.42 16.98
C SER A 75 15.35 -1.67 16.16
N GLY A 76 15.74 -0.68 15.35
CA GLY A 76 16.89 -0.77 14.45
C GLY A 76 16.68 -1.57 13.17
N ASN A 77 15.48 -2.12 12.92
CA ASN A 77 15.18 -2.79 11.64
C ASN A 77 15.14 -1.79 10.48
N ALA A 78 15.85 -2.05 9.36
CA ALA A 78 15.93 -1.13 8.22
C ALA A 78 14.58 -0.84 7.56
N ALA A 79 13.59 -1.74 7.68
CA ALA A 79 12.27 -1.52 7.13
C ALA A 79 11.53 -0.33 7.77
N ILE A 80 11.94 0.14 8.95
CA ILE A 80 11.30 1.28 9.63
C ILE A 80 11.29 2.54 8.75
N ALA A 81 12.42 2.87 8.11
CA ALA A 81 12.53 4.05 7.26
C ALA A 81 11.64 3.92 6.00
N GLY A 82 11.61 2.73 5.40
CA GLY A 82 10.77 2.47 4.25
C GLY A 82 9.26 2.44 4.60
N LEU A 83 8.87 1.97 5.79
CA LEU A 83 7.49 2.07 6.28
C LEU A 83 7.07 3.54 6.48
N ALA A 84 7.98 4.42 6.90
CA ALA A 84 7.70 5.87 6.99
C ALA A 84 7.54 6.52 5.60
N THR A 85 8.30 6.05 4.61
CA THR A 85 8.14 6.46 3.20
C THR A 85 6.76 6.07 2.67
N VAL A 86 6.34 4.82 2.90
CA VAL A 86 4.99 4.35 2.54
C VAL A 86 3.90 5.18 3.26
N ALA A 87 4.09 5.50 4.55
CA ALA A 87 3.14 6.33 5.28
C ALA A 87 2.97 7.74 4.68
N THR A 88 4.03 8.32 4.14
CA THR A 88 3.97 9.64 3.47
C THR A 88 3.23 9.55 2.14
N ALA A 89 3.51 8.52 1.33
CA ALA A 89 2.80 8.28 0.08
C ALA A 89 1.29 8.06 0.31
N GLN A 90 0.93 7.25 1.29
CA GLN A 90 -0.47 6.93 1.61
C GLN A 90 -1.31 8.15 2.01
N LYS A 91 -0.71 9.19 2.58
CA LYS A 91 -1.43 10.47 2.83
C LYS A 91 -1.85 11.14 1.52
N GLY A 92 -0.98 11.13 0.52
CA GLY A 92 -1.28 11.66 -0.81
C GLY A 92 -2.31 10.79 -1.55
N GLU A 93 -2.16 9.47 -1.46
CA GLU A 93 -3.11 8.50 -2.05
C GLU A 93 -4.52 8.70 -1.51
N LEU A 94 -4.67 8.80 -0.18
CA LEU A 94 -5.97 9.00 0.47
C LEU A 94 -6.59 10.33 0.05
N LYS A 95 -5.81 11.41 0.03
CA LYS A 95 -6.28 12.73 -0.40
C LYS A 95 -6.79 12.71 -1.83
N LEU A 96 -6.05 12.08 -2.75
CA LEU A 96 -6.46 11.96 -4.16
C LEU A 96 -7.72 11.09 -4.31
N ALA A 97 -7.77 9.93 -3.65
CA ALA A 97 -8.92 9.04 -3.70
C ALA A 97 -10.21 9.71 -3.18
N GLN A 98 -10.10 10.47 -2.08
CA GLN A 98 -11.23 11.25 -1.53
C GLN A 98 -11.64 12.42 -2.45
N GLY A 99 -10.69 12.97 -3.20
CA GLY A 99 -10.88 14.11 -4.10
C GLY A 99 -11.51 13.78 -5.46
N LEU A 100 -11.68 12.49 -5.80
CA LEU A 100 -12.31 12.10 -7.07
C LEU A 100 -13.74 12.66 -7.18
N THR A 101 -14.06 13.23 -8.33
CA THR A 101 -15.26 14.04 -8.56
C THR A 101 -16.34 13.31 -9.37
N GLY A 102 -15.98 12.29 -10.13
CA GLY A 102 -16.84 11.64 -11.12
C GLY A 102 -16.70 12.26 -12.51
N THR A 103 -15.89 13.32 -12.66
CA THR A 103 -15.68 13.99 -13.94
C THR A 103 -14.47 13.37 -14.65
N PRO A 104 -14.63 12.72 -15.83
CA PRO A 104 -13.54 12.00 -16.49
C PRO A 104 -12.29 12.83 -16.75
N ASP A 105 -12.43 14.06 -17.23
CA ASP A 105 -11.29 14.93 -17.58
C ASP A 105 -10.48 15.37 -16.35
N ILE A 106 -11.10 15.40 -15.18
CA ILE A 106 -10.46 15.73 -13.90
C ILE A 106 -9.87 14.48 -13.25
N ASP A 107 -10.63 13.38 -13.25
CA ASP A 107 -10.32 12.20 -12.46
C ASP A 107 -9.36 11.24 -13.17
N ASN A 108 -9.39 11.13 -14.51
CA ASN A 108 -8.50 10.21 -15.22
C ASN A 108 -7.00 10.48 -14.99
N PRO A 109 -6.53 11.75 -14.98
CA PRO A 109 -5.16 12.07 -14.56
C PRO A 109 -4.87 11.67 -13.10
N ASN A 110 -5.83 11.93 -12.19
CA ASN A 110 -5.69 11.58 -10.78
C ASN A 110 -5.63 10.06 -10.55
N LEU A 111 -6.45 9.29 -11.26
CA LEU A 111 -6.46 7.83 -11.23
C LEU A 111 -5.16 7.25 -11.79
N SER A 112 -4.60 7.86 -12.85
CA SER A 112 -3.30 7.47 -13.40
C SER A 112 -2.15 7.76 -12.42
N ASN A 113 -2.23 8.89 -11.72
CA ASN A 113 -1.30 9.23 -10.65
C ASN A 113 -1.41 8.23 -9.49
N LEU A 114 -2.64 7.89 -9.05
CA LEU A 114 -2.88 6.87 -8.03
C LEU A 114 -2.27 5.51 -8.42
N GLN A 115 -2.43 5.04 -9.66
CA GLN A 115 -1.77 3.81 -10.14
C GLN A 115 -0.24 3.86 -9.98
N THR A 116 0.36 5.01 -10.26
CA THR A 116 1.80 5.23 -10.12
C THR A 116 2.23 5.22 -8.66
N MET A 117 1.47 5.90 -7.79
CA MET A 117 1.71 5.92 -6.34
C MET A 117 1.61 4.53 -5.74
N PHE A 118 0.55 3.77 -6.04
CA PHE A 118 0.38 2.39 -5.58
C PHE A 118 1.51 1.48 -6.07
N SER A 119 1.94 1.63 -7.33
CA SER A 119 3.09 0.89 -7.86
C SER A 119 4.39 1.22 -7.11
N GLY A 120 4.62 2.49 -6.79
CA GLY A 120 5.73 2.95 -5.97
C GLY A 120 5.68 2.39 -4.55
N GLY A 121 4.50 2.44 -3.92
CA GLY A 121 4.24 1.86 -2.60
C GLY A 121 4.49 0.36 -2.55
N ILE A 122 4.06 -0.39 -3.58
CA ILE A 122 4.34 -1.82 -3.73
C ILE A 122 5.84 -2.08 -3.79
N LYS A 123 6.57 -1.35 -4.64
CA LYS A 123 8.03 -1.48 -4.77
C LYS A 123 8.73 -1.21 -3.43
N GLN A 124 8.30 -0.16 -2.72
CA GLN A 124 8.87 0.17 -1.42
C GLN A 124 8.56 -0.92 -0.38
N ASN A 125 7.34 -1.46 -0.34
CA ASN A 125 7.00 -2.56 0.56
C ASN A 125 7.75 -3.85 0.21
N GLN A 126 7.97 -4.15 -1.07
CA GLN A 126 8.83 -5.27 -1.48
C GLN A 126 10.27 -5.08 -1.00
N GLN A 127 10.79 -3.84 -1.05
CA GLN A 127 12.09 -3.54 -0.48
C GLN A 127 12.09 -3.69 1.05
N ASN A 128 11.06 -3.19 1.74
CA ASN A 128 10.90 -3.36 3.18
C ASN A 128 10.93 -4.86 3.56
N ALA A 129 10.22 -5.72 2.84
CA ALA A 129 10.23 -7.16 3.09
C ALA A 129 11.63 -7.77 2.96
N LYS A 130 12.42 -7.31 1.97
CA LYS A 130 13.82 -7.69 1.82
C LYS A 130 14.66 -7.17 2.98
N ASP A 131 14.50 -5.91 3.36
CA ASP A 131 15.27 -5.27 4.45
C ASP A 131 15.03 -5.99 5.78
N VAL A 132 13.79 -6.43 6.04
CA VAL A 132 13.48 -7.28 7.20
C VAL A 132 14.28 -8.59 7.19
N GLY A 133 14.44 -9.21 6.01
CA GLY A 133 15.22 -10.45 5.83
C GLY A 133 16.74 -10.26 5.80
N PHE A 134 17.23 -9.18 5.20
CA PHE A 134 18.67 -8.91 5.03
C PHE A 134 19.33 -8.35 6.29
N GLN A 135 18.61 -7.61 7.15
CA GLN A 135 19.16 -7.10 8.42
C GLN A 135 19.76 -8.21 9.30
N PHE A 136 19.30 -9.45 9.14
CA PHE A 136 19.78 -10.60 9.92
C PHE A 136 20.85 -11.44 9.21
N TYR A 137 21.06 -11.27 7.90
CA TYR A 137 22.11 -11.99 7.15
C TYR A 137 23.53 -11.52 7.49
N PHE A 138 23.70 -10.29 8.00
CA PHE A 138 25.01 -9.80 8.49
C PHE A 138 25.30 -10.17 9.95
N ILE A 139 24.36 -10.79 10.68
CA ILE A 139 24.56 -11.16 12.10
C ILE A 139 24.52 -12.67 12.34
N VAL A 140 23.85 -13.49 11.53
CA VAL A 140 24.04 -14.95 11.45
C VAL A 140 23.07 -15.46 10.40
N LEU A 141 23.58 -16.30 9.49
CA LEU A 141 22.81 -17.11 8.55
C LEU A 141 21.51 -17.60 9.19
N CYS A 142 20.38 -17.19 8.59
CA CYS A 142 19.14 -17.95 8.68
C CYS A 142 19.32 -19.29 7.96
#